data_AF-A0A655S9E0-F1
#
_entry.id   AF-A0A655S9E0-F1
#
_cell.length_a   1.000
_cell.length_b   1.000
_cell.length_c   1.000
_cell.angle_alpha   90.00
_cell.angle_beta   90.00
_cell.angle_gamma   90.00
#
_symmetry.space_group_name_H-M   'P 1'
#
loop_
_entity.id
_entity.type
_entity.pdbx_description
1 polymer ?
#
loop_
_entity_poly.entity_id
_entity_poly.type
_entity_poly.pdbx_seq_one_letter_code
_entity_poly.pdbx_strand_id
1 'polypeptide(L)' 'MAKLTLTFKQEEDPHGEPSVLVQWQIENCEDETMGLLAEAVKDKLYQDLKHVFDKANGVQNAIH' A
#
# COMPACT_ATOMS: atom_id res chain seq x y z
N MET A 1 2.91 -18.17 -10.76
CA MET A 1 1.94 -17.63 -9.78
C MET A 1 2.36 -16.20 -9.50
N ALA A 2 1.49 -15.22 -9.75
CA ALA A 2 1.73 -13.86 -9.29
C ALA A 2 1.36 -13.75 -7.81
N LYS A 3 2.19 -13.06 -7.01
CA LYS A 3 1.93 -12.85 -5.58
C LYS A 3 2.00 -11.36 -5.27
N LEU A 4 0.91 -10.81 -4.76
CA LEU A 4 0.87 -9.46 -4.20
C LEU A 4 1.03 -9.56 -2.67
N THR A 5 2.10 -8.96 -2.14
CA THR A 5 2.37 -8.88 -0.70
C THR A 5 2.20 -7.45 -0.23
N LEU A 6 1.39 -7.27 0.82
CA LEU A 6 1.21 -5.99 1.53
C LEU A 6 1.90 -6.10 2.88
N THR A 7 2.74 -5.11 3.18
CA THR A 7 3.40 -4.97 4.48
C THR A 7 3.01 -3.64 5.10
N PHE A 8 2.56 -3.69 6.35
CA PHE A 8 2.27 -2.51 7.18
C PHE A 8 3.31 -2.42 8.27
N LYS A 9 3.91 -1.23 8.44
CA LYS A 9 4.89 -0.98 9.48
C LYS A 9 4.64 0.38 10.10
N GLN A 10 4.70 0.45 11.43
CA GLN A 10 4.69 1.72 12.13
C GLN A 10 6.11 2.29 12.12
N GLU A 11 6.25 3.54 11.70
CA GLU A 11 7.52 4.27 11.66
C GLU A 11 7.35 5.66 12.28
N GLU A 12 8.42 6.25 12.77
CA GLU A 12 8.42 7.66 13.20
C GLU A 12 8.68 8.54 11.98
N ASP A 13 7.84 9.56 11.78
CA ASP A 13 8.05 10.55 10.74
C ASP A 13 9.20 11.52 11.10
N PRO A 14 9.65 12.40 10.20
CA PRO A 14 10.73 13.36 10.47
C PRO A 14 10.46 14.34 11.63
N HIS A 15 9.22 14.41 12.13
CA HIS A 15 8.80 15.23 13.27
C HIS A 15 8.68 14.41 14.57
N GLY A 16 8.91 13.09 14.51
CA GLY A 16 8.82 12.17 15.65
C GLY A 16 7.41 11.64 15.91
N GLU A 17 6.46 11.89 15.00
CA GLU A 17 5.08 11.43 15.14
C GLU A 17 4.90 10.01 14.54
N PRO A 18 4.00 9.19 15.10
CA PRO A 18 3.68 7.88 14.55
C PRO A 18 3.10 8.00 13.13
N SER A 19 3.73 7.30 12.19
CA SER A 19 3.26 7.13 10.81
C SER A 19 3.12 5.65 10.47
N VAL A 20 2.31 5.34 9.45
CA VAL A 20 2.17 3.98 8.93
C VAL A 20 2.74 3.94 7.52
N LEU A 21 3.79 3.17 7.34
CA LEU A 21 4.34 2.83 6.03
C LEU A 21 3.58 1.63 5.47
N VAL A 22 3.14 1.75 4.22
CA VAL A 22 2.52 0.66 3.45
C VAL A 22 3.41 0.32 2.27
N GLN A 23 3.99 -0.88 2.28
CA GLN A 23 4.84 -1.37 1.19
C GLN A 23 4.12 -2.43 0.37
N TRP A 24 4.37 -2.40 -0.94
CA TRP A 24 3.78 -3.32 -1.91
C TRP A 24 4.90 -4.08 -2.62
N GLN A 25 4.77 -5.39 -2.71
CA GLN A 25 5.67 -6.22 -3.49
C GLN A 25 4.86 -7.14 -4.38
N ILE A 26 5.09 -7.06 -5.69
CA ILE A 26 4.54 -8.00 -6.67
C ILE A 26 5.67 -8.92 -7.12
N GLU A 27 5.52 -10.21 -6.82
CA GLU A 27 6.34 -11.25 -7.40
C GLU A 27 5.79 -11.56 -8.80
N ASN A 28 6.52 -11.09 -9.82
CA ASN A 28 6.15 -11.30 -11.21
C ASN A 28 6.28 -12.79 -11.58
N CYS A 29 5.34 -13.26 -12.40
CA CYS A 29 5.45 -14.55 -13.05
C CYS A 29 5.58 -14.36 -14.56
N GLU A 30 6.00 -15.42 -15.26
CA GLU A 30 6.20 -15.41 -16.72
C GLU A 30 4.94 -15.01 -17.51
N ASP A 31 3.74 -15.24 -16.95
CA ASP A 31 2.48 -14.79 -17.55
C ASP A 31 2.21 -13.30 -17.24
N GLU A 32 2.35 -12.46 -18.28
CA GLU A 32 2.12 -11.01 -18.21
C GLU A 32 0.69 -10.65 -17.77
N THR A 33 -0.31 -11.48 -18.09
CA THR A 33 -1.71 -11.27 -17.70
C THR A 33 -1.85 -11.28 -16.18
N MET A 34 -1.15 -12.21 -15.52
CA MET A 34 -1.19 -12.31 -14.05
C MET A 34 -0.50 -11.12 -13.38
N GLY A 35 0.56 -10.58 -13.99
CA GLY A 35 1.19 -9.33 -13.53
C GLY A 35 0.22 -8.14 -13.62
N LEU A 36 -0.47 -7.99 -14.75
CA LEU A 36 -1.47 -6.93 -14.94
C LEU A 36 -2.63 -7.04 -13.94
N LEU A 37 -3.09 -8.26 -13.63
CA LEU A 37 -4.12 -8.49 -12.63
C LEU A 37 -3.64 -8.12 -11.21
N ALA A 38 -2.40 -8.45 -10.86
CA ALA A 38 -1.82 -8.10 -9.56
C ALA A 38 -1.69 -6.57 -9.38
N GLU A 39 -1.27 -5.87 -10.43
CA GLU A 39 -1.20 -4.40 -10.45
C GLU A 39 -2.58 -3.76 -10.32
N ALA A 40 -3.58 -4.25 -11.06
CA ALA A 40 -4.95 -3.75 -10.95
C ALA A 40 -5.55 -3.92 -9.54
N VAL A 41 -5.22 -5.03 -8.87
CA VAL A 41 -5.61 -5.26 -7.47
C VAL A 41 -4.88 -4.31 -6.52
N LYS A 42 -3.58 -4.08 -6.73
CA LYS A 42 -2.78 -3.11 -5.96
C LYS A 42 -3.39 -1.72 -6.01
N ASP A 43 -3.71 -1.21 -7.20
CA ASP A 43 -4.24 0.14 -7.38
C ASP A 43 -5.61 0.30 -6.71
N LYS A 44 -6.47 -0.72 -6.81
CA LYS A 44 -7.79 -0.71 -6.15
C LYS A 44 -7.64 -0.71 -4.63
N LEU A 45 -6.82 -1.59 -4.08
CA LEU A 45 -6.59 -1.67 -2.64
C LEU A 45 -5.92 -0.40 -2.10
N TYR A 46 -5.03 0.23 -2.86
CA TYR A 46 -4.40 1.49 -2.47
C TYR A 46 -5.44 2.60 -2.24
N GLN A 47 -6.41 2.75 -3.14
CA GLN A 47 -7.48 3.75 -2.99
C GLN A 47 -8.35 3.47 -1.74
N ASP A 48 -8.71 2.22 -1.51
CA ASP A 48 -9.50 1.82 -0.35
C ASP A 48 -8.73 2.04 0.97
N LEU A 49 -7.44 1.68 1.00
CA LEU A 49 -6.57 1.86 2.17
C LEU A 49 -6.32 3.34 2.46
N LYS A 50 -6.11 4.16 1.42
CA LYS A 50 -5.99 5.61 1.57
C LYS A 50 -7.25 6.20 2.20
N HIS A 51 -8.43 5.79 1.75
CA HIS A 51 -9.69 6.24 2.34
C HIS A 51 -9.82 5.84 3.81
N VAL A 52 -9.44 4.61 4.17
CA VAL A 52 -9.44 4.14 5.56
C VAL A 52 -8.44 4.93 6.42
N PHE A 53 -7.24 5.20 5.90
CA PHE A 53 -6.21 5.98 6.59
C PHE A 53 -6.64 7.44 6.80
N ASP A 54 -7.17 8.09 5.76
CA ASP A 54 -7.68 9.46 5.84
C ASP A 54 -8.83 9.57 6.87
N LYS A 55 -9.69 8.54 6.93
CA LYS A 55 -10.77 8.46 7.92
C LYS A 55 -10.27 8.17 9.34
N ALA A 56 -9.22 7.36 9.49
CA ALA A 56 -8.62 7.04 10.77
C ALA A 56 -7.81 8.22 11.36
N ASN A 57 -7.17 9.01 10.49
CA ASN A 57 -6.30 10.13 10.91
C ASN A 57 -7.00 11.48 10.93
N GLY A 58 -8.09 11.71 10.21
CA GLY A 58 -8.93 12.90 10.32
C GLY A 58 -8.32 14.25 9.89
N VAL A 59 -7.01 14.46 10.04
CA VAL A 59 -6.23 15.64 9.67
C VAL A 59 -4.76 15.19 9.60
N GLN A 60 -4.08 15.43 8.47
CA GLN A 60 -2.63 15.29 8.27
C GLN A 60 -2.04 13.85 8.34
N ASN A 61 -1.73 13.25 7.19
CA ASN A 61 -0.36 12.87 6.78
C ASN A 61 -0.38 12.04 5.48
N ALA A 62 0.61 12.28 4.62
CA ALA A 62 0.67 11.69 3.27
C ALA A 62 1.22 10.25 3.31
N ILE A 63 0.66 9.38 2.47
CA ILE A 63 1.27 8.08 2.15
C ILE A 63 2.46 8.38 1.24
N HIS A 64 3.68 8.16 1.72
CA HIS A 64 4.92 8.24 0.95
C HIS A 64 5.32 6.88 0.40
#